data_AF-A0A2T6FBF2-F1
#
_entry.id   AF-A0A2T6FBF2-F1
#
_cell.length_a   1.000
_cell.length_b   1.000
_cell.length_c   1.000
_cell.angle_alpha   90.00
_cell.angle_beta   90.00
_cell.angle_gamma   90.00
#
_symmetry.space_group_name_H-M   'P 1'
#
loop_
_entity.id
_entity.type
_entity.pdbx_description
1 polymer ?
#
loop_
_entity_poly.entity_id
_entity_poly.type
_entity_poly.pdbx_seq_one_letter_code
_entity_poly.pdbx_strand_id
1 'polypeptide(L)'
;MNMAVFAYRCVSTKDQTTENQQSEIERAGYNVDFWFSDEGVSGKMSASQRPQFGRVLGQICDRIWQSSQRPPRCFESGRRR
;
A
#
# COMPACT_ATOMS: atom_id res chain seq x y z
N MET A 1 8.53 16.80 7.78
CA MET A 1 8.35 15.42 7.31
C MET A 1 6.85 15.14 7.30
N ASN A 2 6.19 15.17 6.15
CA ASN A 2 4.76 14.82 6.08
C ASN A 2 4.63 13.31 6.18
N MET A 3 4.05 12.83 7.29
CA MET A 3 3.62 11.45 7.41
C MET A 3 2.57 11.20 6.33
N ALA A 4 2.82 10.26 5.42
CA ALA A 4 1.80 9.82 4.49
C ALA A 4 1.02 8.67 5.10
N VAL A 5 -0.30 8.79 5.08
CA VAL A 5 -1.20 7.78 5.59
C VAL A 5 -1.74 6.97 4.41
N PHE A 6 -1.58 5.66 4.49
CA PHE A 6 -2.04 4.71 3.47
C PHE A 6 -3.20 3.91 4.03
N ALA A 7 -4.32 3.86 3.32
CA ALA A 7 -5.43 2.98 3.64
C ALA A 7 -5.55 1.86 2.61
N TYR A 8 -5.56 0.63 3.10
CA TYR A 8 -5.82 -0.56 2.29
C TYR A 8 -7.11 -1.22 2.75
N ARG A 9 -8.01 -1.44 1.81
CA ARG A 9 -9.34 -2.03 2.00
C ARG A 9 -9.44 -3.33 1.22
N CYS A 10 -10.08 -4.34 1.80
CA CYS A 10 -10.37 -5.60 1.12
C CYS A 10 -11.83 -5.95 1.36
N VAL A 11 -12.57 -6.16 0.27
CA VAL A 11 -13.99 -6.45 0.31
C VAL A 11 -14.22 -7.81 -0.35
N SER A 12 -14.64 -8.80 0.42
CA SER A 12 -14.87 -10.16 -0.05
C SER A 12 -16.31 -10.44 -0.50
N THR A 13 -17.26 -9.62 -0.10
CA THR A 13 -18.70 -9.78 -0.38
C THR A 13 -19.25 -8.51 -1.03
N LYS A 14 -20.12 -8.67 -2.04
CA LYS A 14 -20.75 -7.54 -2.75
C LYS A 14 -21.60 -6.65 -1.83
N ASP A 15 -22.06 -7.19 -0.69
CA ASP A 15 -22.84 -6.44 0.30
C ASP A 15 -22.00 -5.52 1.19
N GLN A 16 -20.68 -5.71 1.25
CA GLN A 16 -19.80 -4.79 1.97
C GLN A 16 -19.31 -3.73 0.98
N THR A 17 -19.82 -2.51 1.06
CA THR A 17 -19.34 -1.44 0.17
C THR A 17 -18.01 -0.88 0.67
N THR A 18 -17.08 -0.66 -0.26
CA THR A 18 -15.80 0.02 0.00
C THR A 18 -16.01 1.40 0.64
N GLU A 19 -17.12 2.05 0.31
CA GLU A 19 -17.57 3.35 0.81
C GLU A 19 -17.83 3.37 2.31
N ASN A 20 -18.41 2.30 2.88
CA ASN A 20 -18.64 2.21 4.32
C ASN A 20 -17.31 2.16 5.08
N GLN A 21 -16.33 1.41 4.57
CA GLN A 21 -15.00 1.33 5.18
C GLN A 21 -14.25 2.67 5.12
N GLN A 22 -14.42 3.44 4.04
CA GLN A 22 -13.84 4.78 3.96
C GLN A 22 -14.48 5.74 4.95
N SER A 23 -15.82 5.74 5.02
CA SER A 23 -16.54 6.57 5.99
C SER A 23 -16.09 6.26 7.43
N GLU A 24 -15.88 4.99 7.78
CA GLU A 24 -15.40 4.61 9.11
C GLU A 24 -13.95 5.07 9.38
N ILE A 25 -13.07 5.02 8.38
CA ILE A 25 -11.68 5.50 8.49
C ILE A 25 -11.64 7.03 8.64
N GLU A 26 -12.46 7.74 7.87
CA GLU A 26 -12.60 9.20 7.95
C GLU A 26 -13.20 9.62 9.30
N ARG A 27 -14.23 8.91 9.79
CA ARG A 27 -14.84 9.13 11.11
C ARG A 27 -13.88 8.83 12.26
N ALA A 28 -12.96 7.88 12.08
CA ALA A 28 -11.89 7.62 13.04
C ALA A 28 -10.82 8.73 13.05
N GLY A 29 -10.90 9.74 12.17
CA GLY A 29 -10.03 10.91 12.17
C GLY A 29 -8.71 10.71 11.43
N TYR A 30 -8.60 9.67 10.59
CA TYR A 30 -7.42 9.45 9.77
C TYR A 30 -7.49 10.27 8.47
N ASN A 31 -6.53 11.17 8.26
CA ASN A 31 -6.35 11.86 6.98
C ASN A 31 -5.53 10.96 6.05
N VAL A 32 -6.21 10.18 5.22
CA VAL A 32 -5.58 9.23 4.28
C VAL A 32 -5.17 9.93 2.99
N ASP A 33 -3.90 9.82 2.60
CA ASP A 33 -3.38 10.35 1.34
C ASP A 33 -3.55 9.37 0.18
N PHE A 34 -3.44 8.07 0.46
CA PHE A 34 -3.46 7.03 -0.57
C PHE A 34 -4.46 5.92 -0.23
N TRP A 35 -5.39 5.70 -1.14
CA TRP A 35 -6.45 4.73 -1.00
C TRP A 35 -6.26 3.55 -1.95
N PHE A 36 -6.32 2.34 -1.39
CA PHE A 36 -6.23 1.09 -2.15
C PHE A 36 -7.38 0.18 -1.74
N SER A 37 -8.01 -0.47 -2.71
CA SER A 37 -9.10 -1.41 -2.47
C SER A 37 -9.03 -2.61 -3.40
N ASP A 38 -9.04 -3.81 -2.82
CA ASP A 38 -9.27 -5.06 -3.55
C ASP A 38 -10.75 -5.45 -3.41
N GLU A 39 -11.49 -5.46 -4.52
CA GLU A 39 -12.90 -5.84 -4.60
C GLU A 39 -13.05 -7.29 -5.08
N GLY A 40 -13.89 -8.08 -4.40
CA GLY A 40 -14.18 -9.46 -4.79
C GLY A 40 -13.07 -10.45 -4.47
N VAL A 41 -12.05 -10.06 -3.71
CA VAL A 41 -10.98 -10.97 -3.26
C VAL A 41 -11.48 -11.77 -2.06
N SER A 42 -11.81 -13.04 -2.31
CA SER A 42 -12.21 -13.99 -1.27
C SER A 42 -11.13 -14.10 -0.19
N GLY A 43 -11.53 -14.11 1.08
CA GLY A 43 -10.63 -14.21 2.24
C GLY A 43 -9.73 -15.46 2.27
N LYS A 44 -9.87 -16.37 1.31
CA LYS A 44 -8.99 -17.53 1.08
C LYS A 44 -7.70 -17.21 0.31
N MET A 45 -7.59 -16.03 -0.32
CA MET A 45 -6.38 -15.64 -1.03
C MET A 45 -5.34 -15.04 -0.07
N SER A 46 -4.12 -15.55 -0.16
CA SER A 46 -2.97 -15.04 0.58
C SER A 46 -2.75 -13.56 0.28
N ALA A 47 -2.31 -12.78 1.28
CA ALA A 47 -2.10 -11.34 1.13
C ALA A 47 -1.14 -11.02 -0.04
N SER A 48 -0.14 -11.87 -0.26
CA SER A 48 0.86 -11.73 -1.34
C SER A 48 0.28 -11.92 -2.74
N GLN A 49 -0.88 -12.55 -2.89
CA GLN A 49 -1.54 -12.74 -4.19
C GLN A 49 -2.48 -11.59 -4.54
N ARG A 50 -2.64 -10.60 -3.66
CA ARG A 50 -3.57 -9.49 -3.85
C ARG A 50 -2.89 -8.35 -4.60
N PRO A 51 -3.40 -7.96 -5.78
CA PRO A 51 -2.71 -7.01 -6.64
C PRO A 51 -2.59 -5.62 -6.02
N GLN A 52 -3.61 -5.13 -5.30
CA GLN A 52 -3.53 -3.81 -4.68
C GLN A 52 -2.69 -3.83 -3.40
N PHE A 53 -2.67 -4.94 -2.66
CA PHE A 53 -1.78 -5.08 -1.51
C PHE A 53 -0.29 -4.97 -1.90
N GLY A 54 0.11 -5.63 -2.99
CA GLY A 54 1.47 -5.52 -3.51
C GLY A 54 1.84 -4.08 -3.91
N ARG A 55 0.90 -3.32 -4.48
CA ARG A 55 1.10 -1.90 -4.82
C ARG A 55 1.32 -1.03 -3.60
N VAL A 56 0.55 -1.25 -2.52
CA VAL A 56 0.73 -0.54 -1.24
C VAL A 56 2.13 -0.80 -0.69
N LEU A 57 2.56 -2.05 -0.65
CA LEU A 57 3.90 -2.41 -0.14
C LEU A 57 5.01 -1.79 -0.98
N GLY A 58 4.87 -1.77 -2.30
CA GLY A 58 5.81 -1.10 -3.21
C GLY A 58 5.93 0.39 -2.89
N GLN A 59 4.80 1.10 -2.76
CA GLN A 59 4.81 2.52 -2.44
C GLN A 59 5.39 2.83 -1.06
N ILE A 60 5.07 2.02 -0.05
CA ILE A 60 5.64 2.16 1.30
C ILE A 60 7.16 1.96 1.25
N CYS A 61 7.62 0.91 0.55
CA CYS A 61 9.05 0.62 0.38
C CYS A 61 9.78 1.76 -0.33
N ASP A 62 9.24 2.25 -1.44
CA ASP A 62 9.80 3.38 -2.20
C ASP A 62 9.88 4.65 -1.35
N ARG A 63 8.87 4.93 -0.52
CA ARG A 63 8.88 6.10 0.34
C ARG A 63 9.86 5.98 1.50
N ILE A 64 9.99 4.80 2.10
CA ILE A 64 11.01 4.52 3.11
C ILE A 64 12.40 4.66 2.48
N TRP A 65 12.56 4.19 1.25
CA TRP A 65 13.81 4.34 0.50
C TRP A 65 14.15 5.81 0.24
N GLN A 66 13.19 6.59 -0.27
CA GLN A 66 13.35 8.03 -0.50
C GLN A 66 13.63 8.80 0.79
N SER A 67 12.97 8.45 1.90
CA SER A 67 13.17 9.10 3.20
C SER A 67 14.52 8.74 3.83
N SER A 68 15.06 7.57 3.52
CA SER A 68 16.33 7.10 4.04
C SER A 68 17.54 7.90 3.51
N GLN A 69 17.37 8.82 2.54
CA GLN A 69 18.46 9.55 1.85
C GLN A 69 19.61 8.63 1.40
N ARG A 70 19.33 7.33 1.20
CA ARG A 70 20.33 6.39 0.75
C ARG A 70 20.43 6.61 -0.75
N PRO A 71 21.63 6.89 -1.27
CA PRO A 71 21.81 6.92 -2.72
C PRO A 71 21.26 5.59 -3.25
N PRO A 72 20.62 5.58 -4.44
CA PRO A 72 20.28 4.32 -5.10
C PRO A 72 21.52 3.45 -4.99
N ARG A 73 21.37 2.19 -4.53
CA ARG A 73 22.43 1.23 -4.74
C ARG A 73 22.54 1.11 -6.25
N CYS A 74 23.36 1.95 -6.86
CA CYS A 74 24.13 1.60 -8.03
C CYS A 74 24.82 0.33 -7.58
N PHE A 75 24.22 -0.79 -7.93
CA PHE A 75 24.93 -2.04 -8.04
C PHE A 75 25.93 -1.77 -9.16
N GLU A 76 27.06 -1.15 -8.80
CA GLU A 76 28.26 -1.17 -9.62
C GLU A 76 28.66 -2.64 -9.66
N SER A 77 28.03 -3.38 -10.57
CA SER A 77 28.54 -4.64 -11.04
C SER A 77 29.95 -4.33 -11.51
N GLY A 78 30.91 -4.78 -10.72
CA GLY A 78 32.29 -4.39 -10.83
C GLY A 78 32.75 -4.33 -12.27
N ARG A 79 33.39 -3.20 -12.60
CA ARG A 79 34.62 -3.24 -13.38
C ARG A 79 35.53 -4.28 -12.75
N ARG A 80 35.42 -5.52 -13.21
CA ARG A 80 36.58 -6.36 -13.42
C ARG A 80 37.04 -6.10 -14.84
N ARG A 81 38.30 -5.71 -14.93
CA ARG A 81 39.11 -5.37 -16.11
C ARG A 81 39.09 -3.90 -16.48
#